data_AF-A0A842P307-F1
#
_entry.id   AF-A0A842P307-F1
#
_cell.length_a   1.000
_cell.length_b   1.000
_cell.length_c   1.000
_cell.angle_alpha   90.00
_cell.angle_beta   90.00
_cell.angle_gamma   90.00
#
_symmetry.space_group_name_H-M   'P 1'
#
loop_
_entity.id
_entity.type
_entity.pdbx_description
1 polymer ?
#
loop_
_entity_poly.entity_id
_entity_poly.type
_entity_poly.pdbx_seq_one_letter_code
_entity_poly.pdbx_strand_id
1 'polypeptide(L)' 'MNFSQLDPKEIEYISTLEWEPLMIYLEKKYGIEFKEDFVTGLKNKIQNQFDEAGEKWKN' A
#
# COMPACT_ATOMS: atom_id res chain seq x y z
N MET A 1 -4.87 -3.18 -11.98
CA MET A 1 -4.74 -4.49 -11.30
C MET A 1 -5.81 -4.56 -10.21
N ASN A 2 -6.67 -5.59 -10.20
CA ASN A 2 -7.78 -5.69 -9.24
C ASN A 2 -7.26 -6.41 -7.98
N PHE A 3 -7.21 -5.73 -6.83
CA PHE A 3 -6.80 -6.33 -5.54
C PHE A 3 -7.69 -7.52 -5.12
N SER A 4 -8.84 -7.68 -5.77
CA SER A 4 -9.83 -8.74 -5.59
C SER A 4 -9.36 -10.15 -5.97
N GLN A 5 -8.13 -10.33 -6.47
CA GLN A 5 -7.55 -11.65 -6.80
C GLN A 5 -6.47 -12.11 -5.83
N LEU A 6 -6.15 -11.35 -4.78
CA LEU A 6 -5.21 -11.80 -3.75
C LEU A 6 -5.86 -12.89 -2.90
N ASP A 7 -5.16 -14.02 -2.75
CA ASP A 7 -5.59 -15.10 -1.87
C ASP A 7 -5.67 -14.56 -0.43
N PRO A 8 -6.73 -14.87 0.34
CA PRO A 8 -6.84 -14.42 1.73
C PRO A 8 -5.62 -14.75 2.60
N LYS A 9 -5.00 -15.91 2.39
CA LYS A 9 -3.77 -16.32 3.10
C LYS A 9 -2.57 -15.48 2.68
N GLU A 10 -2.55 -15.04 1.44
CA GLU A 10 -1.51 -14.16 0.95
C GLU A 10 -1.66 -12.77 1.59
N ILE A 11 -2.87 -12.24 1.67
CA ILE A 11 -3.13 -10.97 2.38
C ILE A 11 -2.68 -11.08 3.84
N GLU A 12 -3.04 -12.18 4.50
CA GLU A 12 -2.64 -12.45 5.88
C GLU A 12 -1.10 -12.49 6.01
N TYR A 13 -0.41 -13.23 5.14
CA TYR A 13 1.05 -13.26 5.12
C TYR A 13 1.67 -11.87 4.90
N ILE A 14 1.24 -11.15 3.87
CA ILE A 14 1.71 -9.80 3.52
C ILE A 14 1.50 -8.83 4.69
N SER A 15 0.40 -8.97 5.44
CA SER A 15 0.10 -8.13 6.61
C SER A 15 1.03 -8.35 7.80
N THR A 16 1.75 -9.48 7.84
CA THR A 16 2.75 -9.76 8.89
C THR A 16 4.15 -9.27 8.54
N LEU A 17 4.37 -8.82 7.29
CA LEU A 17 5.67 -8.38 6.83
C LEU A 17 5.94 -6.92 7.22
N GLU A 18 7.15 -6.69 7.72
CA GLU A 18 7.73 -5.35 7.82
C GLU A 18 7.90 -4.71 6.43
N TRP A 19 8.07 -3.39 6.41
CA TRP A 19 8.09 -2.60 5.17
C TRP A 19 9.09 -3.11 4.11
N GLU A 20 10.35 -3.35 4.48
CA GLU A 20 11.36 -3.85 3.56
C GLU A 20 11.03 -5.25 3.00
N PRO A 21 10.77 -6.26 3.83
CA PRO A 21 10.32 -7.58 3.37
C PRO A 21 9.08 -7.53 2.47
N LEU A 22 8.11 -6.66 2.79
CA LEU A 22 6.92 -6.42 1.99
C LEU A 22 7.29 -5.89 0.60
N MET A 23 8.12 -4.84 0.52
CA MET A 23 8.53 -4.26 -0.75
C MET A 23 9.28 -5.26 -1.62
N ILE A 24 10.17 -6.06 -1.02
CA ILE A 24 10.90 -7.13 -1.72
C ILE A 24 9.93 -8.20 -2.24
N TYR A 25 8.94 -8.60 -1.42
CA TYR A 25 7.93 -9.58 -1.82
C TYR A 25 7.11 -9.10 -3.01
N LEU A 26 6.60 -7.87 -2.94
CA LEU A 26 5.77 -7.27 -3.99
C LEU A 26 6.56 -7.10 -5.29
N GLU A 27 7.81 -6.65 -5.21
CA GLU A 27 8.69 -6.54 -6.38
C GLU A 27 8.97 -7.91 -7.03
N LYS A 28 9.28 -8.93 -6.23
CA LYS A 28 9.56 -10.27 -6.73
C LYS A 28 8.35 -10.94 -7.38
N LYS A 29 7.15 -10.71 -6.85
CA LYS A 29 5.93 -11.38 -7.29
C LYS A 29 5.19 -10.64 -8.40
N TYR A 30 5.16 -9.31 -8.33
CA TYR A 30 4.35 -8.47 -9.20
C TYR A 30 5.18 -7.52 -10.08
N GLY A 31 6.50 -7.46 -9.85
CA GLY A 31 7.41 -6.61 -10.61
C GLY A 31 7.67 -5.26 -9.95
N ILE A 32 8.73 -4.59 -10.44
CA ILE A 32 9.18 -3.30 -9.92
C ILE A 32 8.18 -2.17 -10.16
N GLU A 33 7.52 -2.15 -11.33
CA GLU A 33 6.49 -1.16 -11.66
C GLU A 33 5.32 -1.20 -10.66
N PHE A 34 4.88 -2.42 -10.28
CA PHE A 34 3.83 -2.59 -9.28
C PHE A 34 4.24 -2.03 -7.91
N LYS A 35 5.47 -2.28 -7.48
CA LYS A 35 5.99 -1.75 -6.22
C LYS A 35 5.98 -0.21 -6.25
N GLU A 36 6.41 0.40 -7.33
CA GLU A 36 6.44 1.87 -7.47
C GLU A 36 5.03 2.47 -7.45
N ASP A 37 4.09 1.87 -8.17
CA ASP A 37 2.67 2.25 -8.16
C ASP A 37 2.05 2.09 -6.77
N PHE A 38 2.35 0.98 -6.08
CA PHE A 38 1.86 0.71 -4.74
C PHE A 38 2.36 1.76 -3.74
N VAL A 39 3.66 2.06 -3.74
CA VAL A 39 4.25 3.08 -2.87
C VAL A 39 3.67 4.46 -3.15
N THR A 40 3.52 4.82 -4.43
CA THR A 40 2.93 6.11 -4.82
C THR A 40 1.48 6.22 -4.38
N GLY A 41 0.68 5.17 -4.58
CA GLY A 41 -0.70 5.11 -4.12
C GLY A 41 -0.82 5.20 -2.59
N LEU A 42 0.09 4.58 -1.85
CA LEU A 42 0.15 4.66 -0.38
C LEU A 42 0.48 6.08 0.09
N LYS A 43 1.50 6.72 -0.51
CA LYS A 43 1.86 8.10 -0.21
C LYS A 43 0.69 9.06 -0.45
N ASN A 44 0.02 8.95 -1.60
CA ASN A 44 -1.12 9.79 -1.94
C ASN A 44 -2.30 9.57 -0.97
N LYS A 45 -2.58 8.33 -0.55
CA LYS A 45 -3.62 8.05 0.45
C LYS A 45 -3.29 8.66 1.81
N ILE A 46 -2.05 8.51 2.27
CA ILE A 46 -1.60 9.09 3.54
C ILE A 46 -1.72 10.61 3.47
N GLN A 47 -1.23 11.23 2.40
CA GLN A 47 -1.26 12.67 2.22
C GLN A 47 -2.70 13.22 2.20
N ASN A 48 -3.61 12.58 1.45
CA ASN A 48 -5.02 12.95 1.45
C ASN A 48 -5.68 12.82 2.83
N GLN A 49 -5.35 11.78 3.61
CA GLN A 49 -5.87 11.63 4.97
C GLN A 49 -5.37 12.74 5.92
N PHE A 50 -4.12 13.18 5.77
CA PHE A 50 -3.58 14.32 6.51
C PHE A 50 -4.24 15.63 6.11
N ASP A 51 -4.48 15.84 4.82
CA ASP A 51 -5.14 17.04 4.30
C ASP A 51 -6.61 17.11 4.76
N GLU A 52 -7.36 16.00 4.68
CA GLU A 52 -8.73 15.90 5.20
C GLU A 52 -8.81 16.06 6.73
N ALA A 53 -7.83 15.52 7.46
CA ALA A 53 -7.72 15.75 8.89
C ALA A 53 -7.42 17.22 9.19
N GLY A 54 -6.56 17.87 8.41
CA GLY A 54 -6.26 19.31 8.54
C GLY A 54 -7.48 20.21 8.31
N GLU A 55 -8.35 19.86 7.36
CA GLU A 55 -9.60 20.59 7.12
C GLU A 55 -10.61 20.43 8.27
N LYS A 56 -10.71 19.23 8.87
CA LYS A 56 -11.58 19.01 10.04
C LYS A 56 -11.18 19.80 11.29
N TRP A 57 -9.91 20.21 11.41
CA TRP A 57 -9.42 21.02 12.53
C TRP A 57 -9.49 22.52 12.28
N LYS A 58 -9.80 22.94 11.04
CA LYS A 58 -9.99 24.36 10.66
C LYS A 58 -11.45 24.82 10.72
N ASN A 59 -12.41 23.91 10.84
CA ASN A 59 -13.84 24.21 11.03
C ASN A 59 -14.24 24.16 12.51
#